data_AF-A0A7V1H395-F1
#
_entry.id   AF-A0A7V1H395-F1
#
_cell.length_a   1.000
_cell.length_b   1.000
_cell.length_c   1.000
_cell.angle_alpha   90.00
_cell.angle_beta   90.00
_cell.angle_gamma   90.00
#
_symmetry.space_group_name_H-M   'P 1'
#
loop_
_entity.id
_entity.type
_entity.pdbx_description
1 polymer ?
#
loop_
_entity_poly.entity_id
_entity_poly.type
_entity_poly.pdbx_seq_one_letter_code
_entity_poly.pdbx_strand_id
1 'polypeptide(L)'
;MAGIPLFQSNLIYSPGKKMNPPGTNTPRDTAVSFFMLIDSGEFEQAWEMALEPDWTPGETDVSYSDEVSPGQGDFQGWTKKEDFVKRSKKEIGKGGIKIKLNNIEARSVDFDQSDFESSVFYLKDFETVDKIEVRGHLLGACSIYKWDKELFVVKIDGKYKVLLSGAKKSKSLFYQLWFSNLKAHGNIKGIKQ
;
A
#
# COMPACT_ATOMS: atom_id res chain seq x y z
N MET A 1 -15.15 43.69 5.01
CA MET A 1 -14.02 42.94 4.43
C MET A 1 -13.84 41.68 5.25
N ALA A 2 -14.22 40.52 4.72
CA ALA A 2 -14.13 39.25 5.42
C ALA A 2 -12.66 38.79 5.43
N GLY A 3 -12.09 38.62 6.62
CA GLY A 3 -10.74 38.08 6.81
C GLY A 3 -10.69 36.64 6.31
N ILE A 4 -9.71 36.35 5.46
CA ILE A 4 -9.42 34.99 5.00
C ILE A 4 -9.02 34.18 6.24
N PRO A 5 -9.62 33.00 6.49
CA PRO A 5 -9.16 32.16 7.58
C PRO A 5 -7.73 31.71 7.28
N LEU A 6 -6.80 32.12 8.14
CA LEU A 6 -5.46 31.54 8.21
C LEU A 6 -5.65 30.05 8.46
N PHE A 7 -5.39 29.24 7.44
CA PHE A 7 -5.32 27.79 7.58
C PHE A 7 -4.23 27.47 8.60
N GLN A 8 -4.63 27.21 9.84
CA GLN A 8 -3.78 26.67 10.87
C GLN A 8 -3.66 25.16 10.59
N SER A 9 -2.82 24.80 9.62
CA SER A 9 -2.29 23.44 9.62
C SER A 9 -1.33 23.39 10.80
N ASN A 10 -1.77 22.80 11.90
CA ASN A 10 -0.84 22.14 12.80
C ASN A 10 -0.20 21.00 12.00
N LEU A 11 0.74 21.34 11.12
CA LEU A 11 1.81 20.46 10.72
C LEU A 11 2.57 20.21 12.02
N ILE A 12 2.05 19.28 12.82
CA ILE A 12 2.86 18.59 13.81
C ILE A 12 3.84 17.81 12.96
N TYR A 13 4.90 18.49 12.54
CA TYR A 13 6.11 17.85 12.11
C TYR A 13 6.66 17.18 13.36
N SER A 14 6.13 15.99 13.67
CA SER A 14 6.63 15.20 14.77
C SER A 14 8.05 14.82 14.37
N PRO A 15 9.08 15.33 15.05
CA PRO A 15 10.44 15.05 14.68
C PRO A 15 10.67 13.55 14.84
N GLY A 16 10.82 12.84 13.72
CA GLY A 16 11.61 11.62 13.55
C GLY A 16 11.50 10.55 14.63
N LYS A 17 10.38 10.41 15.35
CA LYS A 17 10.18 9.24 16.19
C LYS A 17 9.96 8.09 15.22
N LYS A 18 10.96 7.22 15.08
CA LYS A 18 10.78 5.91 14.46
C LYS A 18 9.65 5.23 15.23
N MET A 19 8.43 5.31 14.69
CA MET A 19 7.33 4.55 15.22
C MET A 19 7.63 3.09 14.87
N ASN A 20 7.55 2.22 15.86
CA ASN A 20 7.62 0.79 15.60
C ASN A 20 6.31 0.36 14.93
N PRO A 21 6.36 -0.52 13.92
CA PRO A 21 5.16 -1.12 13.37
C PRO A 21 4.32 -1.76 14.50
N PRO A 22 3.00 -1.55 14.54
CA PRO A 22 2.14 -2.09 15.60
C PRO A 22 2.04 -3.63 15.60
N GLY A 23 2.49 -4.30 14.54
CA GLY A 23 2.49 -5.76 14.40
C GLY A 23 1.28 -6.29 13.63
N THR A 24 0.96 -7.58 13.81
CA THR A 24 -0.05 -8.29 13.02
C THR A 24 -1.16 -8.92 13.87
N ASN A 25 -1.47 -8.33 15.03
CA ASN A 25 -2.49 -8.87 15.94
C ASN A 25 -3.92 -8.58 15.47
N THR A 26 -4.11 -7.49 14.72
CA THR A 26 -5.39 -7.10 14.16
C THR A 26 -5.25 -6.77 12.66
N PRO A 27 -6.34 -6.82 11.89
CA PRO A 27 -6.32 -6.40 10.49
C PRO A 27 -5.77 -4.99 10.27
N ARG A 28 -6.19 -4.04 11.12
CA ARG A 28 -5.77 -2.64 11.07
C ARG A 28 -4.28 -2.49 11.37
N ASP A 29 -3.78 -3.13 12.43
CA ASP A 29 -2.37 -3.08 12.79
C ASP A 29 -1.50 -3.69 11.69
N THR A 30 -1.97 -4.77 11.07
CA THR A 30 -1.29 -5.42 9.94
C THR A 30 -1.15 -4.46 8.77
N ALA A 31 -2.24 -3.78 8.40
CA ALA A 31 -2.23 -2.82 7.30
C ALA A 31 -1.31 -1.62 7.58
N VAL A 32 -1.39 -1.04 8.78
CA VAL A 32 -0.50 0.08 9.19
C VAL A 32 0.97 -0.38 9.20
N SER A 33 1.26 -1.54 9.78
CA SER A 33 2.61 -2.10 9.84
C SER A 33 3.20 -2.30 8.46
N PHE A 34 2.42 -2.79 7.50
CA PHE A 34 2.85 -2.99 6.13
C PHE A 34 3.34 -1.66 5.52
N PHE A 35 2.51 -0.61 5.53
CA PHE A 35 2.91 0.68 4.97
C PHE A 35 4.08 1.34 5.72
N MET A 36 4.18 1.15 7.04
CA MET A 36 5.33 1.62 7.81
C MET A 36 6.64 0.92 7.41
N LEU A 37 6.59 -0.38 7.13
CA LEU A 37 7.76 -1.14 6.66
C LEU A 37 8.14 -0.80 5.21
N ILE A 38 7.15 -0.48 4.37
CA ILE A 38 7.39 0.06 3.03
C ILE A 38 8.11 1.42 3.11
N ASP A 39 7.67 2.33 3.99
CA ASP A 39 8.31 3.64 4.20
C ASP A 39 9.77 3.54 4.70
N SER A 40 10.01 2.60 5.62
CA SER A 40 11.33 2.39 6.21
C SER A 40 12.28 1.62 5.28
N GLY A 41 11.76 1.02 4.20
CA GLY A 41 12.53 0.21 3.27
C GLY A 41 12.82 -1.21 3.78
N GLU A 42 12.12 -1.66 4.82
CA GLU A 42 12.24 -2.97 5.45
C GLU A 42 11.41 -4.01 4.67
N PHE A 43 11.66 -4.13 3.37
CA PHE A 43 10.83 -4.91 2.44
C PHE A 43 10.77 -6.40 2.75
N GLU A 44 11.83 -6.95 3.36
CA GLU A 44 11.84 -8.36 3.78
C GLU A 44 10.84 -8.62 4.91
N GLN A 45 10.67 -7.66 5.82
CA GLN A 45 9.68 -7.74 6.89
C GLN A 45 8.27 -7.44 6.35
N ALA A 46 8.15 -6.49 5.41
CA ALA A 46 6.88 -6.20 4.74
C ALA A 46 6.33 -7.43 4.01
N TRP A 47 7.21 -8.25 3.41
CA TRP A 47 6.83 -9.51 2.78
C TRP A 47 6.17 -10.51 3.76
N GLU A 48 6.66 -10.61 4.99
CA GLU A 48 6.12 -11.55 5.98
C GLU A 48 4.65 -11.25 6.32
N MET A 49 4.20 -10.01 6.11
CA MET A 49 2.82 -9.55 6.34
C MET A 49 2.04 -9.25 5.07
N ALA A 50 2.59 -9.61 3.90
CA ALA A 50 1.91 -9.46 2.62
C ALA A 50 1.59 -10.82 2.01
N LEU A 51 0.62 -10.80 1.10
CA LEU A 51 0.27 -11.88 0.21
C LEU A 51 0.03 -11.25 -1.16
N GLU A 52 0.90 -11.56 -2.12
CA GLU A 52 0.86 -10.94 -3.45
C GLU A 52 0.66 -11.99 -4.55
N PRO A 53 -0.50 -11.99 -5.21
CA PRO A 53 -0.74 -12.88 -6.33
C PRO A 53 0.14 -12.52 -7.54
N ASP A 54 0.62 -13.54 -8.23
CA ASP A 54 1.23 -13.42 -9.54
C ASP A 54 0.15 -13.66 -10.60
N TRP A 55 -0.17 -12.60 -11.35
CA TRP A 55 -1.15 -12.60 -12.43
C TRP A 55 -0.49 -12.66 -13.80
N THR A 56 0.75 -13.18 -13.88
CA THR A 56 1.49 -13.22 -15.14
C THR A 56 0.65 -13.91 -16.22
N PRO A 57 0.30 -13.19 -17.31
CA PRO A 57 -0.46 -13.79 -18.40
C PRO A 57 0.37 -14.91 -19.03
N GLY A 58 -0.23 -16.07 -19.25
CA GLY A 58 0.39 -17.13 -20.04
C GLY A 58 0.68 -16.59 -21.45
N GLU A 59 1.97 -16.42 -21.78
CA GLU A 59 2.57 -16.01 -23.07
C GLU A 59 1.94 -14.83 -23.88
N THR A 60 0.85 -14.21 -23.43
CA THR A 60 0.15 -13.16 -24.16
C THR A 60 0.57 -11.80 -23.66
N ASP A 61 1.03 -10.97 -24.60
CA ASP A 61 1.43 -9.58 -24.37
C ASP A 61 0.24 -8.75 -23.87
N VAL A 62 0.09 -8.68 -22.55
CA VAL A 62 -0.84 -7.75 -21.94
C VAL A 62 -0.25 -6.35 -22.11
N SER A 63 -1.03 -5.48 -22.76
CA SER A 63 -0.74 -4.06 -22.89
C SER A 63 -0.51 -3.43 -21.51
N TYR A 64 0.40 -2.46 -21.46
CA TYR A 64 0.64 -1.67 -20.26
C TYR A 64 -0.69 -1.05 -19.80
N SER A 65 -1.12 -1.42 -18.61
CA SER A 65 -2.31 -0.87 -17.93
C SER A 65 -1.84 -0.32 -16.60
N ASP A 66 -2.21 0.92 -16.31
CA ASP A 66 -1.88 1.60 -15.05
C ASP A 66 -2.59 0.97 -13.84
N GLU A 67 -3.59 0.11 -14.08
CA GLU A 67 -4.29 -0.67 -13.07
C GLU A 67 -4.10 -2.16 -13.33
N VAL A 68 -3.66 -2.90 -12.29
CA VAL A 68 -3.74 -4.36 -12.25
C VAL A 68 -4.77 -4.72 -11.21
N SER A 69 -5.93 -5.14 -11.71
CA SER A 69 -7.01 -5.69 -10.89
C SER A 69 -6.99 -7.23 -11.00
N PRO A 70 -7.46 -7.93 -9.96
CA PRO A 70 -7.79 -9.34 -10.07
C PRO A 70 -8.69 -9.57 -11.30
N GLY A 71 -8.36 -10.57 -12.13
CA GLY A 71 -9.10 -10.89 -13.37
C GLY A 71 -8.50 -10.36 -14.68
N GLN A 72 -7.38 -9.63 -14.65
CA GLN A 72 -6.66 -9.21 -15.86
C GLN A 72 -5.56 -10.19 -16.33
N GLY A 73 -5.50 -11.37 -15.74
CA GLY A 73 -4.57 -12.46 -16.03
C GLY A 73 -4.92 -13.70 -15.21
N ASP A 74 -4.34 -14.84 -15.57
CA ASP A 74 -4.55 -16.10 -14.82
C ASP A 74 -3.69 -16.11 -13.56
N PHE A 75 -4.23 -16.58 -12.44
CA PHE A 75 -3.43 -16.79 -11.23
C PHE A 75 -2.39 -17.89 -11.45
N GLN A 76 -1.11 -17.52 -11.44
CA GLN A 76 0.01 -18.45 -11.61
C GLN A 76 0.62 -18.93 -10.29
N GLY A 77 0.11 -18.40 -9.18
CA GLY A 77 0.63 -18.67 -7.85
C GLY A 77 0.98 -17.39 -7.10
N TRP A 78 1.71 -17.56 -6.00
CA TRP A 78 2.15 -16.46 -5.17
C TRP A 78 3.51 -15.94 -5.62
N THR A 79 3.66 -14.62 -5.63
CA THR A 79 4.95 -13.97 -5.90
C THR A 79 6.02 -14.50 -4.95
N LYS A 80 7.24 -14.69 -5.43
CA LYS A 80 8.37 -15.11 -4.58
C LYS A 80 8.88 -13.92 -3.75
N LYS A 81 9.34 -14.19 -2.53
CA LYS A 81 9.93 -13.17 -1.64
C LYS A 81 11.02 -12.37 -2.34
N GLU A 82 11.91 -13.05 -3.04
CA GLU A 82 13.06 -12.45 -3.71
C GLU A 82 12.61 -11.44 -4.77
N ASP A 83 11.56 -11.77 -5.52
CA ASP A 83 11.01 -10.92 -6.58
C ASP A 83 10.29 -9.70 -6.00
N PHE A 84 9.49 -9.89 -4.94
CA PHE A 84 8.87 -8.78 -4.20
C PHE A 84 9.92 -7.80 -3.66
N VAL A 85 10.94 -8.32 -2.97
CA VAL A 85 11.98 -7.50 -2.33
C VAL A 85 12.83 -6.79 -3.39
N LYS A 86 13.26 -7.50 -4.44
CA LYS A 86 14.05 -6.93 -5.53
C LYS A 86 13.30 -5.80 -6.22
N ARG A 87 12.01 -5.99 -6.51
CA ARG A 87 11.15 -4.98 -7.13
C ARG A 87 10.95 -3.78 -6.20
N SER A 88 10.60 -4.02 -4.94
CA SER A 88 10.42 -2.95 -3.94
C SER A 88 11.69 -2.11 -3.74
N LYS A 89 12.87 -2.74 -3.69
CA LYS A 89 14.16 -2.04 -3.63
C LYS A 89 14.42 -1.17 -4.86
N LYS A 90 14.04 -1.65 -6.06
CA LYS A 90 14.20 -0.92 -7.31
C LYS A 90 13.25 0.27 -7.42
N GLU A 91 12.00 0.10 -6.98
CA GLU A 91 10.95 1.11 -7.12
C GLU A 91 10.94 2.15 -6.00
N ILE A 92 11.05 1.70 -4.76
CA ILE A 92 10.88 2.54 -3.55
C ILE A 92 12.21 2.73 -2.82
N GLY A 93 13.10 1.73 -2.88
CA GLY A 93 14.37 1.73 -2.19
C GLY A 93 15.42 2.71 -2.73
N LYS A 94 16.67 2.53 -2.31
CA LYS A 94 17.80 3.40 -2.67
C LYS A 94 18.10 3.30 -4.17
N GLY A 95 17.59 4.26 -4.95
CA GLY A 95 17.68 4.30 -6.41
C GLY A 95 16.32 4.40 -7.12
N GLY A 96 15.23 4.19 -6.39
CA GLY A 96 13.85 4.42 -6.84
C GLY A 96 13.30 5.79 -6.42
N ILE A 97 11.96 5.89 -6.35
CA ILE A 97 11.26 7.16 -6.11
C ILE A 97 11.41 7.70 -4.68
N LYS A 98 11.80 6.86 -3.72
CA LYS A 98 11.92 7.20 -2.29
C LYS A 98 10.68 7.93 -1.76
N ILE A 99 9.60 7.18 -1.55
CA ILE A 99 8.40 7.73 -0.90
C ILE A 99 8.65 7.98 0.60
N LYS A 100 8.02 9.03 1.13
CA LYS A 100 7.88 9.23 2.57
C LYS A 100 6.43 9.29 2.99
N LEU A 101 6.01 8.33 3.82
CA LEU A 101 4.65 8.18 4.31
C LEU A 101 4.56 8.70 5.75
N ASN A 102 3.53 9.49 6.03
CA ASN A 102 3.24 10.03 7.37
C ASN A 102 1.77 9.91 7.72
N ASN A 103 1.49 9.92 9.03
CA ASN A 103 0.14 9.84 9.60
C ASN A 103 -0.66 8.68 8.98
N ILE A 104 -0.06 7.50 8.93
CA ILE A 104 -0.70 6.30 8.41
C ILE A 104 -1.74 5.87 9.44
N GLU A 105 -3.00 5.82 9.01
CA GLU A 105 -4.13 5.40 9.82
C GLU A 105 -4.93 4.35 9.06
N ALA A 106 -5.54 3.42 9.78
CA ALA A 106 -6.39 2.39 9.18
C ALA A 106 -7.72 2.25 9.93
N ARG A 107 -8.79 2.00 9.19
CA ARG A 107 -10.11 1.65 9.74
C ARG A 107 -10.71 0.48 8.99
N SER A 108 -11.47 -0.35 9.69
CA SER A 108 -12.31 -1.35 9.05
C SER A 108 -13.44 -0.65 8.31
N VAL A 109 -13.80 -1.18 7.15
CA VAL A 109 -14.95 -0.74 6.37
C VAL A 109 -15.81 -1.95 6.06
N ASP A 110 -17.12 -1.76 6.11
CA ASP A 110 -18.06 -2.81 5.75
C ASP A 110 -17.92 -3.12 4.26
N PHE A 111 -18.05 -4.40 3.91
CA PHE A 111 -18.02 -4.86 2.52
C PHE A 111 -18.89 -6.10 2.36
N ASP A 112 -19.40 -6.30 1.15
CA ASP A 112 -20.05 -7.55 0.81
C ASP A 112 -18.98 -8.59 0.45
N GLN A 113 -19.02 -9.75 1.10
CA GLN A 113 -18.08 -10.82 0.86
C GLN A 113 -18.12 -11.31 -0.60
N SER A 114 -19.25 -11.13 -1.30
CA SER A 114 -19.35 -11.42 -2.74
C SER A 114 -18.35 -10.61 -3.58
N ASP A 115 -18.03 -9.38 -3.18
CA ASP A 115 -17.07 -8.51 -3.90
C ASP A 115 -15.64 -9.05 -3.82
N PHE A 116 -15.32 -9.73 -2.71
CA PHE A 116 -14.04 -10.40 -2.53
C PHE A 116 -13.99 -11.72 -3.29
N GLU A 117 -15.07 -12.51 -3.20
CA GLU A 117 -15.19 -13.81 -3.86
C GLU A 117 -15.03 -13.71 -5.38
N SER A 118 -15.69 -12.75 -6.03
CA SER A 118 -15.54 -12.53 -7.48
C SER A 118 -14.10 -12.23 -7.92
N SER A 119 -13.25 -11.79 -7.00
CA SER A 119 -11.91 -11.30 -7.27
C SER A 119 -10.81 -12.32 -6.95
N VAL A 120 -11.05 -13.26 -6.02
CA VAL A 120 -9.96 -14.03 -5.36
C VAL A 120 -10.30 -15.53 -5.17
N PHE A 121 -11.39 -16.02 -5.78
CA PHE A 121 -12.04 -17.32 -5.51
C PHE A 121 -11.15 -18.59 -5.52
N TYR A 122 -9.92 -18.52 -6.02
CA TYR A 122 -9.02 -19.67 -6.17
C TYR A 122 -7.71 -19.58 -5.39
N LEU A 123 -7.50 -18.52 -4.60
CA LEU A 123 -6.14 -18.23 -4.13
C LEU A 123 -5.74 -19.01 -2.86
N LYS A 124 -6.64 -19.15 -1.88
CA LYS A 124 -6.42 -19.92 -0.65
C LYS A 124 -7.69 -19.97 0.20
N ASP A 125 -7.78 -20.96 1.09
CA ASP A 125 -8.75 -20.93 2.19
C ASP A 125 -8.30 -19.90 3.23
N PHE A 126 -9.06 -18.82 3.36
CA PHE A 126 -8.82 -17.77 4.36
C PHE A 126 -9.73 -17.97 5.57
N GLU A 127 -9.17 -17.86 6.78
CA GLU A 127 -9.94 -17.96 8.03
C GLU A 127 -10.89 -16.76 8.19
N THR A 128 -10.40 -15.56 7.88
CA THR A 128 -11.18 -14.31 7.87
C THR A 128 -10.71 -13.41 6.73
N VAL A 129 -11.62 -12.56 6.29
CA VAL A 129 -11.36 -11.52 5.29
C VAL A 129 -11.95 -10.21 5.80
N ASP A 130 -11.11 -9.20 5.94
CA ASP A 130 -11.49 -7.88 6.41
C ASP A 130 -11.14 -6.84 5.35
N LYS A 131 -12.07 -5.95 5.01
CA LYS A 131 -11.77 -4.79 4.17
C LYS A 131 -11.33 -3.63 5.04
N ILE A 132 -10.14 -3.10 4.74
CA ILE A 132 -9.49 -2.04 5.50
C ILE A 132 -9.25 -0.86 4.58
N GLU A 133 -9.72 0.32 5.00
CA GLU A 133 -9.30 1.59 4.42
C GLU A 133 -8.07 2.08 5.17
N VAL A 134 -6.97 2.27 4.45
CA VAL A 134 -5.74 2.88 4.95
C VAL A 134 -5.58 4.24 4.31
N ARG A 135 -5.18 5.24 5.10
CA ARG A 135 -4.94 6.60 4.63
C ARG A 135 -3.67 7.17 5.20
N GLY A 136 -3.12 8.16 4.52
CA GLY A 136 -1.95 8.88 5.01
C GLY A 136 -1.56 10.05 4.13
N HIS A 137 -0.34 10.52 4.34
CA HIS A 137 0.27 11.58 3.55
C HIS A 137 1.56 11.09 2.91
N LEU A 138 1.73 11.37 1.61
CA LEU A 138 2.98 11.19 0.87
C LEU A 138 3.70 12.54 0.82
N LEU A 139 4.91 12.57 1.34
CA LEU A 139 5.78 13.76 1.32
C LEU A 139 6.74 13.68 0.14
N GLY A 140 6.59 14.60 -0.80
CA GLY A 140 7.59 14.89 -1.83
C GLY A 140 8.51 16.04 -1.41
N ALA A 141 9.49 16.36 -2.25
CA ALA A 141 10.47 17.42 -1.98
C ALA A 141 9.83 18.81 -1.75
N CYS A 142 8.69 19.10 -2.39
CA CYS A 142 8.00 20.38 -2.28
C CYS A 142 6.48 20.28 -2.14
N SER A 143 5.94 19.07 -2.02
CA SER A 143 4.49 18.82 -2.07
C SER A 143 4.09 17.74 -1.07
N ILE A 144 2.87 17.89 -0.55
CA ILE A 144 2.23 16.93 0.34
C ILE A 144 0.98 16.44 -0.37
N TYR A 145 0.88 15.11 -0.57
CA TYR A 145 -0.30 14.48 -1.13
C TYR A 145 -1.02 13.68 -0.06
N LYS A 146 -2.33 13.81 0.03
CA LYS A 146 -3.16 12.85 0.76
C LYS A 146 -3.40 11.64 -0.13
N TRP A 147 -3.40 10.47 0.48
CA TRP A 147 -3.75 9.22 -0.17
C TRP A 147 -4.67 8.42 0.74
N ASP A 148 -5.52 7.62 0.11
CA ASP A 148 -6.29 6.56 0.76
C ASP A 148 -6.27 5.33 -0.14
N LYS A 149 -6.47 4.16 0.45
CA LYS A 149 -6.55 2.89 -0.26
C LYS A 149 -7.42 1.93 0.52
N GLU A 150 -8.39 1.34 -0.16
CA GLU A 150 -9.06 0.16 0.32
C GLU A 150 -8.26 -1.08 -0.10
N LEU A 151 -8.00 -1.97 0.86
CA LEU A 151 -7.33 -3.23 0.67
C LEU A 151 -8.00 -4.31 1.51
N PHE A 152 -7.73 -5.58 1.17
CA PHE A 152 -8.16 -6.70 1.99
C PHE A 152 -7.03 -7.15 2.90
N VAL A 153 -7.37 -7.46 4.14
CA VAL A 153 -6.50 -8.15 5.08
C VAL A 153 -7.12 -9.51 5.35
N VAL A 154 -6.35 -10.56 5.09
CA VAL A 154 -6.80 -11.95 5.23
C VAL A 154 -6.09 -12.61 6.39
N LYS A 155 -6.75 -13.54 7.06
CA LYS A 155 -6.13 -14.37 8.08
C LYS A 155 -5.84 -15.75 7.55
N ILE A 156 -4.60 -16.18 7.75
CA ILE A 156 -4.13 -17.49 7.34
C ILE A 156 -3.11 -18.06 8.29
N ASP A 157 -3.27 -19.34 8.64
CA ASP A 157 -2.41 -20.05 9.58
C ASP A 157 -2.25 -19.25 10.89
N GLY A 158 -3.34 -18.64 11.36
CA GLY A 158 -3.37 -17.80 12.56
C GLY A 158 -2.81 -16.38 12.40
N LYS A 159 -2.32 -15.98 11.22
CA LYS A 159 -1.66 -14.69 10.98
C LYS A 159 -2.41 -13.82 9.98
N TYR A 160 -2.52 -12.52 10.28
CA TYR A 160 -3.07 -11.55 9.35
C TYR A 160 -2.02 -11.13 8.30
N LYS A 161 -2.45 -11.01 7.05
CA LYS A 161 -1.65 -10.56 5.91
C LYS A 161 -2.44 -9.61 5.02
N VAL A 162 -1.79 -8.56 4.55
CA VAL A 162 -2.33 -7.66 3.51
C VAL A 162 -2.36 -8.42 2.18
N LEU A 163 -3.54 -8.52 1.56
CA LEU A 163 -3.67 -9.03 0.21
C LEU A 163 -3.46 -7.89 -0.78
N LEU A 164 -2.41 -8.00 -1.59
CA LEU A 164 -2.06 -7.02 -2.61
C LEU A 164 -2.77 -7.31 -3.93
N SER A 165 -2.98 -6.28 -4.75
CA SER A 165 -3.59 -6.41 -6.08
C SER A 165 -2.81 -7.30 -7.05
N GLY A 166 -1.55 -7.63 -6.75
CA GLY A 166 -0.69 -8.52 -7.53
C GLY A 166 0.11 -7.84 -8.65
N ALA A 167 0.84 -8.65 -9.41
CA ALA A 167 1.73 -8.20 -10.49
C ALA A 167 1.52 -8.99 -11.79
N LYS A 168 1.55 -8.32 -12.94
CA LYS A 168 1.45 -8.95 -14.28
C LYS A 168 2.79 -9.43 -14.87
N LYS A 169 3.92 -8.85 -14.45
CA LYS A 169 5.28 -9.21 -14.88
C LYS A 169 6.26 -8.81 -13.78
N SER A 170 7.33 -9.58 -13.59
CA SER A 170 8.40 -9.29 -12.59
C SER A 170 9.12 -7.95 -12.75
N LYS A 171 8.91 -7.24 -13.87
CA LYS A 171 9.60 -5.99 -14.23
C LYS A 171 8.70 -4.74 -14.31
N SER A 172 7.38 -4.88 -14.17
CA SER A 172 6.46 -3.73 -14.28
C SER A 172 6.49 -2.88 -13.00
N LEU A 173 6.14 -1.60 -13.12
CA LEU A 173 6.12 -0.60 -12.03
C LEU A 173 4.77 -0.67 -11.30
N PHE A 174 4.73 -0.74 -9.95
CA PHE A 174 3.48 -1.04 -9.24
C PHE A 174 3.20 -0.26 -7.96
N TYR A 175 4.18 0.41 -7.34
CA TYR A 175 3.94 1.04 -6.03
C TYR A 175 2.77 2.05 -6.05
N GLN A 176 2.47 2.64 -7.21
CA GLN A 176 1.34 3.55 -7.39
C GLN A 176 -0.02 2.89 -7.12
N LEU A 177 -0.16 1.58 -7.37
CA LEU A 177 -1.40 0.83 -7.10
C LEU A 177 -1.73 0.73 -5.61
N TRP A 178 -0.72 0.87 -4.75
CA TRP A 178 -0.90 0.83 -3.29
C TRP A 178 -1.47 2.13 -2.73
N PHE A 179 -1.53 3.18 -3.56
CA PHE A 179 -2.11 4.47 -3.21
C PHE A 179 -3.29 4.73 -4.14
N SER A 180 -4.35 5.35 -3.63
CA SER A 180 -5.48 5.80 -4.45
C SER A 180 -5.87 7.23 -4.03
N ASN A 181 -6.67 7.87 -4.87
CA ASN A 181 -7.22 9.21 -4.61
C ASN A 181 -6.16 10.27 -4.24
N LEU A 182 -4.99 10.22 -4.90
CA LEU A 182 -3.89 11.16 -4.66
C LEU A 182 -4.35 12.60 -4.88
N LYS A 183 -4.50 13.35 -3.78
CA LYS A 183 -4.94 14.74 -3.79
C LYS A 183 -3.83 15.63 -3.24
N ALA A 184 -3.40 16.61 -4.05
CA ALA A 184 -2.46 17.62 -3.59
C ALA A 184 -3.09 18.38 -2.41
N HIS A 185 -2.46 18.28 -1.25
CA HIS A 185 -2.97 18.89 -0.02
C HIS A 185 -2.29 20.22 0.30
N GLY A 186 -1.06 20.44 -0.19
CA GLY A 186 -0.35 21.70 -0.05
C GLY A 186 1.04 21.69 -0.66
N ASN A 187 1.63 22.88 -0.78
CA ASN A 187 3.03 23.09 -1.16
C ASN A 187 3.85 23.40 0.09
N ILE A 188 5.04 22.82 0.20
CA ILE A 188 6.02 23.17 1.24
C ILE A 188 6.66 24.50 0.85
N LYS A 189 5.95 25.62 1.06
CA LYS A 189 6.54 26.97 0.98
C LYS A 189 6.91 27.44 2.38
N GLY A 190 8.21 27.50 2.67
CA GLY A 190 8.75 28.34 3.74
C GLY A 190 9.59 27.63 4.79
N ILE A 191 10.85 27.33 4.46
CA ILE A 191 11.95 27.58 5.40
C ILE A 191 12.84 28.58 4.66
N LYS A 192 12.69 29.87 4.98
CA LYS A 192 13.69 30.85 4.59
C LYS A 192 14.99 30.50 5.34
N GLN A 193 16.09 30.53 4.59
CA GLN A 193 17.46 30.40 5.08
C GLN A 193 17.74 31.34 6.24
#